data_AF-A0A934YHW0-F1
#
_entry.id   AF-A0A934YHW0-F1
#
_cell.length_a   1.000
_cell.length_b   1.000
_cell.length_c   1.000
_cell.angle_alpha   90.00
_cell.angle_beta   90.00
_cell.angle_gamma   90.00
#
_symmetry.space_group_name_H-M   'P 1'
#
loop_
_entity.id
_entity.type
_entity.pdbx_description
1 polymer ?
#
loop_
_entity_poly.entity_id
_entity_poly.type
_entity_poly.pdbx_seq_one_letter_code
_entity_poly.pdbx_strand_id
1 'polypeptide(L)'
;MSDVGLFGSSPSTSSPYRCSDDVWLTQRRATLALARDLAAPTLPALTRATVVSVTRLMAGAVGIAGTLVVAAVCATDQRPHVTHALLGTVGAAFAIVATGRVVATVAAGRAHALPALPALTGSSPVDREALVTRDPFAALGARVERLRLLRGPSVSLPLIAMSLLGPLTLHFPFAATADVSASDFGQWIQASAMIVGLAHLSLVALSLRYARRLLAAEESGVPLTFHREWGYALGMTVLASCVPGVVLFAIPPILTAVTGLVLVPAMFSWAQAVVRDEVGAIAAARAALPLGDDGERGERGEPAMPVLLAAPSEPTPAAPSEARATLAT
;
A
#
# COMPACT_ATOMS: atom_id res chain seq x y z
N MET A 1 -60.29 42.86 41.51
CA MET A 1 -59.92 41.43 41.45
C MET A 1 -59.66 41.14 39.97
N SER A 2 -58.44 41.05 39.45
CA SER A 2 -57.23 40.45 40.03
C SER A 2 -55.94 41.05 39.44
N ASP A 3 -54.92 41.17 40.29
CA ASP A 3 -53.52 41.56 40.02
C ASP A 3 -52.88 40.63 38.96
N VAL A 4 -52.19 41.10 37.91
CA VAL A 4 -50.88 41.79 37.84
C VAL A 4 -49.75 41.06 38.58
N GLY A 5 -49.28 39.96 37.99
CA GLY A 5 -48.02 39.29 38.33
C GLY A 5 -46.93 39.60 37.30
N LEU A 6 -46.27 40.75 37.45
CA LEU A 6 -45.04 41.14 36.74
C LEU A 6 -43.86 40.31 37.26
N PHE A 7 -43.64 39.11 36.71
CA PHE A 7 -42.35 38.42 36.88
C PHE A 7 -41.35 39.02 35.89
N GLY A 8 -40.53 39.94 36.40
CA GLY A 8 -39.39 40.50 35.68
C GLY A 8 -38.47 39.38 35.21
N SER A 9 -38.34 39.23 33.90
CA SER A 9 -37.30 38.42 33.28
C SER A 9 -35.95 39.03 33.64
N SER A 10 -35.28 38.44 34.63
CA SER A 10 -33.90 38.77 34.97
C SER A 10 -33.06 38.72 33.68
N PRO A 11 -32.27 39.77 33.38
CA PRO A 11 -31.42 39.76 32.20
C PRO A 11 -30.52 38.54 32.28
N SER A 12 -30.67 37.66 31.29
CA SER A 12 -29.79 36.51 31.09
C SER A 12 -28.37 37.06 30.96
N THR A 13 -27.60 37.00 32.05
CA THR A 13 -26.18 37.27 32.00
C THR A 13 -25.59 36.21 31.07
N SER A 14 -25.20 36.64 29.88
CA SER A 14 -24.49 35.81 28.91
C SER A 14 -23.22 35.31 29.60
N SER A 15 -23.25 34.03 29.98
CA SER A 15 -22.12 33.39 30.65
C SER A 15 -20.87 33.53 29.78
N PRO A 16 -19.74 34.05 30.30
CA PRO A 16 -18.50 34.20 29.54
C PRO A 16 -18.01 32.88 28.92
N TYR A 17 -18.42 31.74 29.47
CA TYR A 17 -18.15 30.39 28.95
C TYR A 17 -18.84 30.09 27.61
N ARG A 18 -19.96 30.75 27.27
CA ARG A 18 -20.59 30.58 25.95
C ARG A 18 -19.71 31.14 24.83
N CYS A 19 -19.02 32.26 25.09
CA CYS A 19 -18.15 32.88 24.10
C CYS A 19 -16.92 32.01 23.77
N SER A 20 -16.30 31.37 24.77
CA SER A 20 -15.13 30.50 24.54
C SER A 20 -15.46 29.23 23.77
N ASP A 21 -16.64 28.64 24.03
CA ASP A 21 -17.09 27.42 23.36
C ASP A 21 -17.40 27.66 21.89
N ASP A 22 -18.09 28.76 21.58
CA ASP A 22 -18.43 29.13 20.19
C ASP A 22 -17.18 29.44 19.36
N VAL A 23 -16.18 30.11 19.96
CA VAL A 23 -14.89 30.36 19.32
C VAL A 23 -14.17 29.04 19.03
N TRP A 24 -14.10 28.13 20.00
CA TRP A 24 -13.49 26.81 19.82
C TRP A 24 -14.19 26.00 18.73
N LEU A 25 -15.53 25.96 18.72
CA LEU A 25 -16.34 25.23 17.73
C LEU A 25 -16.10 25.76 16.32
N THR A 26 -16.08 27.09 16.17
CA THR A 26 -15.83 27.76 14.88
C THR A 26 -14.42 27.47 14.37
N GLN A 27 -13.41 27.65 15.23
CA GLN A 27 -12.01 27.37 14.90
C GLN A 27 -11.82 25.90 14.52
N ARG A 28 -12.33 24.97 15.35
CA ARG A 28 -12.22 23.53 15.08
C ARG A 28 -12.90 23.17 13.77
N ARG A 29 -14.11 23.69 13.51
CA ARG A 29 -14.81 23.43 12.24
C ARG A 29 -14.05 23.97 11.03
N ALA A 30 -13.45 25.16 11.12
CA ALA A 30 -12.59 25.71 10.08
C ALA A 30 -11.35 24.85 9.84
N THR A 31 -10.70 24.38 10.92
CA THR A 31 -9.56 23.45 10.83
C THR A 31 -9.95 22.14 10.15
N LEU A 32 -11.11 21.57 10.50
CA LEU A 32 -11.59 20.34 9.85
C LEU A 32 -11.99 20.56 8.39
N ALA A 33 -12.51 21.74 8.03
CA ALA A 33 -12.78 22.09 6.64
C ALA A 33 -11.47 22.14 5.82
N LEU A 34 -10.47 22.88 6.30
CA LEU A 34 -9.15 22.94 5.69
C LEU A 34 -8.51 21.55 5.57
N ALA A 35 -8.58 20.74 6.63
CA ALA A 35 -8.07 19.38 6.64
C ALA A 35 -8.69 18.50 5.55
N ARG A 36 -10.01 18.63 5.32
CA ARG A 36 -10.70 17.90 4.25
C ARG A 36 -10.22 18.34 2.88
N ASP A 37 -10.05 19.64 2.67
CA ASP A 37 -9.62 20.20 1.39
C ASP A 37 -8.19 19.77 1.05
N LEU A 38 -7.31 19.73 2.06
CA LEU A 38 -5.93 19.21 1.92
C LEU A 38 -5.89 17.71 1.67
N ALA A 39 -6.74 16.94 2.35
CA ALA A 39 -6.76 15.48 2.22
C ALA A 39 -7.44 15.00 0.92
N ALA A 40 -8.48 15.69 0.44
CA ALA A 40 -9.34 15.25 -0.65
C ALA A 40 -8.59 14.83 -1.93
N PRO A 41 -7.57 15.57 -2.42
CA PRO A 41 -6.82 15.18 -3.62
C PRO A 41 -6.07 13.85 -3.48
N THR A 42 -5.72 13.44 -2.25
CA THR A 42 -4.92 12.24 -1.99
C THR A 42 -5.76 10.97 -1.87
N LEU A 43 -7.06 11.10 -1.58
CA LEU A 43 -7.96 9.97 -1.32
C LEU A 43 -8.11 9.01 -2.50
N PRO A 44 -8.25 9.46 -3.76
CA PRO A 44 -8.38 8.54 -4.89
C PRO A 44 -7.14 7.66 -5.07
N ALA A 45 -5.95 8.24 -4.90
CA ALA A 45 -4.68 7.51 -5.01
C ALA A 45 -4.54 6.45 -3.89
N LEU A 46 -4.82 6.82 -2.64
CA LEU A 46 -4.79 5.88 -1.51
C LEU A 46 -5.82 4.76 -1.64
N THR A 47 -7.06 5.09 -2.03
CA THR A 47 -8.13 4.10 -2.24
C THR A 47 -7.74 3.13 -3.35
N ARG A 48 -7.25 3.65 -4.48
CA ARG A 48 -6.78 2.84 -5.60
C ARG A 48 -5.64 1.91 -5.15
N ALA A 49 -4.61 2.46 -4.51
CA ALA A 49 -3.48 1.68 -4.01
C ALA A 49 -3.97 0.56 -3.09
N THR A 50 -4.81 0.87 -2.09
CA THR A 50 -5.36 -0.10 -1.13
C THR A 50 -6.12 -1.23 -1.83
N VAL A 51 -7.04 -0.92 -2.74
CA VAL A 51 -7.82 -1.95 -3.46
C VAL A 51 -6.90 -2.82 -4.30
N VAL A 52 -5.94 -2.22 -5.02
CA VAL A 52 -4.98 -3.00 -5.81
C VAL A 52 -4.11 -3.88 -4.92
N SER A 53 -3.62 -3.40 -3.77
CA SER A 53 -2.82 -4.20 -2.82
C SER A 53 -3.61 -5.40 -2.29
N VAL A 54 -4.89 -5.23 -1.94
CA VAL A 54 -5.78 -6.33 -1.51
C VAL A 54 -5.96 -7.36 -2.63
N THR A 55 -6.24 -6.90 -3.85
CA THR A 55 -6.48 -7.81 -4.98
C THR A 55 -5.22 -8.58 -5.37
N ARG A 56 -4.03 -7.97 -5.28
CA ARG A 56 -2.75 -8.66 -5.43
C ARG A 56 -2.54 -9.71 -4.34
N LEU A 57 -2.80 -9.36 -3.08
CA LEU A 57 -2.72 -10.28 -1.95
C LEU A 57 -3.60 -11.52 -2.20
N MET A 58 -4.86 -11.31 -2.60
CA MET A 58 -5.79 -12.39 -2.94
C MET A 58 -5.31 -13.24 -4.12
N ALA A 59 -4.83 -12.61 -5.19
CA ALA A 59 -4.29 -13.33 -6.35
C ALA A 59 -3.06 -14.16 -5.98
N GLY A 60 -2.16 -13.63 -5.14
CA GLY A 60 -1.03 -14.36 -4.60
C GLY A 60 -1.46 -15.56 -3.75
N ALA A 61 -2.44 -15.38 -2.86
CA ALA A 61 -3.00 -16.47 -2.06
C ALA A 61 -3.63 -17.58 -2.92
N VAL A 62 -4.39 -17.20 -3.96
CA VAL A 62 -4.96 -18.16 -4.92
C VAL A 62 -3.86 -18.90 -5.69
N GLY A 63 -2.80 -18.21 -6.12
CA GLY A 63 -1.67 -18.86 -6.78
C GLY A 63 -0.95 -19.87 -5.89
N ILE A 64 -0.75 -19.55 -4.60
CA ILE A 64 -0.16 -20.49 -3.63
C ILE A 64 -1.10 -21.69 -3.41
N ALA A 65 -2.39 -21.43 -3.14
CA ALA A 65 -3.37 -22.49 -2.95
C ALA A 65 -3.49 -23.40 -4.17
N GLY A 66 -3.51 -22.83 -5.38
CA GLY A 66 -3.54 -23.59 -6.61
C GLY A 66 -2.25 -24.36 -6.89
N THR A 67 -1.08 -23.87 -6.45
CA THR A 67 0.15 -24.69 -6.46
C THR A 67 -0.01 -25.94 -5.60
N LEU A 68 -0.62 -25.82 -4.42
CA LEU A 68 -0.88 -26.96 -3.55
C LEU A 68 -1.87 -27.94 -4.19
N VAL A 69 -2.91 -27.44 -4.87
CA VAL A 69 -3.86 -28.27 -5.64
C VAL A 69 -3.13 -28.98 -6.79
N VAL A 70 -2.31 -28.28 -7.57
CA VAL A 70 -1.50 -28.89 -8.64
C VAL A 70 -0.60 -30.00 -8.07
N ALA A 71 0.09 -29.74 -6.96
CA ALA A 71 0.93 -30.74 -6.29
C ALA A 71 0.12 -31.96 -5.81
N ALA A 72 -1.07 -31.75 -5.25
CA ALA A 72 -1.96 -32.83 -4.82
C ALA A 72 -2.47 -33.66 -6.01
N VAL A 73 -2.83 -33.03 -7.13
CA VAL A 73 -3.27 -33.73 -8.35
C VAL A 73 -2.09 -34.48 -9.00
N CYS A 74 -0.87 -33.93 -8.95
CA CYS A 74 0.33 -34.65 -9.36
C CYS A 74 0.56 -35.95 -8.57
N ALA A 75 -0.02 -36.10 -7.37
CA ALA A 75 0.09 -37.32 -6.57
C ALA A 75 -0.95 -38.40 -6.94
N THR A 76 -1.99 -38.09 -7.74
CA THR A 76 -3.12 -39.01 -8.01
C THR A 76 -3.10 -39.68 -9.39
N ASP A 77 -1.99 -39.59 -10.15
CA ASP A 77 -1.81 -40.05 -11.56
C ASP A 77 -2.89 -39.55 -12.54
N GLN A 78 -3.63 -38.51 -12.16
CA GLN A 78 -4.68 -37.88 -12.95
C GLN A 78 -4.12 -36.76 -13.85
N ARG A 79 -3.27 -37.15 -14.80
CA ARG A 79 -2.49 -36.25 -15.67
C ARG A 79 -3.27 -35.11 -16.34
N PRO A 80 -4.43 -35.33 -16.99
CA PRO A 80 -5.16 -34.21 -17.61
C PRO A 80 -5.64 -33.18 -16.57
N HIS A 81 -5.91 -33.60 -15.33
CA HIS A 81 -6.36 -32.68 -14.29
C HIS A 81 -5.24 -31.75 -13.80
N VAL A 82 -3.96 -32.13 -13.94
CA VAL A 82 -2.81 -31.26 -13.62
C VAL A 82 -2.84 -30.01 -14.51
N THR A 83 -3.04 -30.20 -15.82
CA THR A 83 -3.11 -29.12 -16.81
C THR A 83 -4.26 -28.16 -16.51
N HIS A 84 -5.46 -28.69 -16.25
CA HIS A 84 -6.63 -27.87 -15.92
C HIS A 84 -6.44 -27.12 -14.59
N ALA A 85 -5.88 -27.77 -13.57
CA ALA A 85 -5.61 -27.13 -12.28
C ALA A 85 -4.60 -25.98 -12.42
N LEU A 86 -3.53 -26.18 -13.18
CA LEU A 86 -2.51 -25.17 -13.44
C LEU A 86 -3.09 -23.96 -14.17
N LEU A 87 -3.73 -24.19 -15.32
CA LEU A 87 -4.30 -23.11 -16.15
C LEU A 87 -5.47 -22.41 -15.44
N GLY A 88 -6.33 -23.17 -14.76
CA GLY A 88 -7.44 -22.64 -13.99
C GLY A 88 -6.99 -21.74 -12.84
N THR A 89 -5.94 -22.14 -12.11
CA THR A 89 -5.35 -21.32 -11.03
C THR A 89 -4.81 -20.00 -11.58
N VAL A 90 -4.07 -20.05 -12.67
CA VAL A 90 -3.43 -18.89 -13.29
C VAL A 90 -4.49 -17.95 -13.86
N GLY A 91 -5.49 -18.50 -14.57
CA GLY A 91 -6.64 -17.76 -15.06
C GLY A 91 -7.41 -17.07 -13.93
N ALA A 92 -7.65 -17.77 -12.81
CA ALA A 92 -8.32 -17.20 -11.64
C ALA A 92 -7.50 -16.05 -11.01
N ALA A 93 -6.19 -16.21 -10.87
CA ALA A 93 -5.32 -15.15 -10.35
C ALA A 93 -5.35 -13.90 -11.25
N PHE A 94 -5.28 -14.07 -12.58
CA PHE A 94 -5.42 -12.96 -13.53
C PHE A 94 -6.80 -12.31 -13.47
N ALA A 95 -7.88 -13.09 -13.37
CA ALA A 95 -9.24 -12.58 -13.24
C ALA A 95 -9.42 -11.72 -11.98
N ILE A 96 -8.83 -12.13 -10.85
CA ILE A 96 -8.83 -11.35 -9.60
C ILE A 96 -8.11 -10.02 -9.80
N VAL A 97 -6.92 -10.01 -10.41
CA VAL A 97 -6.17 -8.77 -10.65
C VAL A 97 -6.91 -7.85 -11.62
N ALA A 98 -7.46 -8.39 -12.71
CA ALA A 98 -8.20 -7.61 -13.69
C ALA A 98 -9.46 -6.98 -13.08
N THR A 99 -10.27 -7.79 -12.38
CA THR A 99 -11.46 -7.32 -11.66
C THR A 99 -11.07 -6.29 -10.60
N GLY A 100 -10.00 -6.55 -9.86
CA GLY A 100 -9.45 -5.65 -8.86
C GLY A 100 -9.09 -4.27 -9.40
N ARG A 101 -8.53 -4.19 -10.61
CA ARG A 101 -8.22 -2.92 -11.29
C ARG A 101 -9.48 -2.14 -11.69
N VAL A 102 -10.51 -2.84 -12.15
CA VAL A 102 -11.82 -2.22 -12.45
C VAL A 102 -12.44 -1.67 -11.16
N VAL A 103 -12.49 -2.49 -10.10
CA VAL A 103 -13.00 -2.08 -8.78
C VAL A 103 -12.20 -0.92 -8.22
N ALA A 104 -10.87 -0.93 -8.35
CA ALA A 104 -10.02 0.17 -7.87
C ALA A 104 -10.31 1.49 -8.60
N THR A 105 -10.56 1.43 -9.91
CA THR A 105 -10.90 2.62 -10.72
C THR A 105 -12.26 3.18 -10.30
N VAL A 106 -13.27 2.31 -10.16
CA VAL A 106 -14.60 2.70 -9.69
C VAL A 106 -14.56 3.24 -8.26
N ALA A 107 -13.84 2.56 -7.37
CA ALA A 107 -13.68 2.96 -5.97
C ALA A 107 -12.93 4.28 -5.83
N ALA A 108 -11.91 4.53 -6.66
CA ALA A 108 -11.20 5.81 -6.69
C ALA A 108 -12.08 6.95 -7.21
N GLY A 109 -12.88 6.69 -8.26
CA GLY A 109 -13.88 7.64 -8.74
C GLY A 109 -15.00 7.91 -7.72
N ARG A 110 -15.30 6.95 -6.85
CA ARG A 110 -16.24 7.10 -5.73
C ARG A 110 -15.59 7.47 -4.41
N ALA A 111 -14.27 7.67 -4.38
CA ALA A 111 -13.55 8.12 -3.18
C ALA A 111 -13.82 9.61 -2.91
N HIS A 112 -15.06 10.03 -3.11
CA HIS A 112 -15.53 11.37 -2.94
C HIS A 112 -15.82 11.61 -1.47
N ALA A 113 -15.07 12.59 -0.97
CA ALA A 113 -15.22 13.27 0.29
C ALA A 113 -15.04 12.40 1.54
N LEU A 114 -14.22 12.93 2.45
CA LEU A 114 -14.30 12.58 3.86
C LEU A 114 -15.76 12.80 4.35
N PRO A 115 -16.20 12.14 5.45
CA PRO A 115 -17.55 12.31 5.98
C PRO A 115 -17.90 13.78 6.20
N ALA A 116 -19.00 14.29 5.65
CA ALA A 116 -19.35 15.71 5.74
C ALA A 116 -19.25 16.24 7.19
N LEU A 117 -18.82 17.49 7.33
CA LEU A 117 -18.74 18.14 8.64
C LEU A 117 -20.13 18.10 9.30
N PRO A 118 -20.22 17.74 10.60
CA PRO A 118 -21.50 17.73 11.29
C PRO A 118 -22.10 19.14 11.28
N ALA A 119 -23.41 19.22 11.07
CA ALA A 119 -24.14 20.46 11.30
C ALA A 119 -24.13 20.76 12.80
N LEU A 120 -23.92 22.02 13.16
CA LEU A 120 -23.95 22.44 14.56
C LEU A 120 -25.41 22.44 15.03
N THR A 121 -25.65 21.77 16.15
CA THR A 121 -26.96 21.63 16.78
C THR A 121 -27.29 22.80 17.71
N GLY A 122 -26.27 23.59 18.08
CA GLY A 122 -26.38 24.64 19.09
C GLY A 122 -26.15 24.12 20.52
N SER A 123 -25.93 22.81 20.68
CA SER A 123 -25.51 22.20 21.95
C SER A 123 -24.01 21.98 21.94
N SER A 124 -23.26 22.86 22.63
CA SER A 124 -21.79 22.79 22.75
C SER A 124 -21.24 21.38 23.04
N PRO A 125 -21.73 20.63 24.06
CA PRO A 125 -21.18 19.29 24.34
C PRO A 125 -21.40 18.31 23.19
N VAL A 126 -22.56 18.34 22.54
CA VAL A 126 -22.89 17.47 21.40
C VAL A 126 -22.06 17.83 20.17
N ASP A 127 -21.92 19.12 19.88
CA ASP A 127 -21.16 19.61 18.73
C ASP A 127 -19.65 19.36 18.92
N ARG A 128 -19.14 19.49 20.15
CA ARG A 128 -17.76 19.12 20.51
C ARG A 128 -17.49 17.65 20.24
N GLU A 129 -18.34 16.77 20.78
CA GLU A 129 -18.20 15.32 20.58
C GLU A 129 -18.27 14.96 19.09
N ALA A 130 -19.20 15.56 18.34
CA ALA A 130 -19.33 15.33 16.90
C ALA A 130 -18.08 15.79 16.09
N LEU A 131 -17.47 16.92 16.46
CA LEU A 131 -16.25 17.42 15.80
C LEU A 131 -14.98 16.66 16.20
N VAL A 132 -14.93 16.11 17.42
CA VAL A 132 -13.81 15.26 17.87
C VAL A 132 -13.87 13.88 17.21
N THR A 133 -15.06 13.28 17.13
CA THR A 133 -15.24 11.94 16.56
C THR A 133 -15.08 11.88 15.04
N ARG A 134 -15.26 13.00 14.33
CA ARG A 134 -15.15 13.10 12.86
C ARG A 134 -13.84 13.77 12.38
N ASP A 135 -12.72 13.40 12.98
CA ASP A 135 -11.42 13.93 12.59
C ASP A 135 -10.96 13.37 11.20
N PRO A 136 -10.86 14.21 10.16
CA PRO A 136 -10.43 13.80 8.82
C PRO A 136 -8.96 13.35 8.79
N PHE A 137 -8.09 13.89 9.65
CA PHE A 137 -6.69 13.48 9.72
C PHE A 137 -6.55 12.11 10.37
N ALA A 138 -7.35 11.80 11.39
CA ALA A 138 -7.40 10.46 11.96
C ALA A 138 -7.86 9.43 10.91
N ALA A 139 -8.90 9.77 10.12
CA ALA A 139 -9.38 8.92 9.04
C ALA A 139 -8.33 8.72 7.92
N LEU A 140 -7.61 9.78 7.54
CA LEU A 140 -6.52 9.72 6.57
C LEU A 140 -5.35 8.87 7.09
N GLY A 141 -4.93 9.11 8.35
CA GLY A 141 -3.88 8.36 9.02
C GLY A 141 -4.20 6.86 9.10
N ALA A 142 -5.44 6.49 9.44
CA ALA A 142 -5.89 5.10 9.44
C ALA A 142 -5.79 4.44 8.04
N ARG A 143 -6.08 5.18 6.97
CA ARG A 143 -5.93 4.68 5.58
C ARG A 143 -4.46 4.50 5.20
N VAL A 144 -3.60 5.44 5.57
CA VAL A 144 -2.15 5.34 5.37
C VAL A 144 -1.59 4.12 6.10
N GLU A 145 -1.96 3.93 7.37
CA GLU A 145 -1.49 2.79 8.16
C GLU A 145 -1.99 1.46 7.59
N ARG A 146 -3.26 1.39 7.17
CA ARG A 146 -3.80 0.21 6.50
C ARG A 146 -3.00 -0.17 5.26
N LEU A 147 -2.68 0.81 4.40
CA LEU A 147 -1.87 0.55 3.20
C LEU A 147 -0.44 0.09 3.58
N ARG A 148 0.16 0.71 4.61
CA ARG A 148 1.48 0.33 5.12
C ARG A 148 1.52 -1.13 5.58
N LEU A 149 0.49 -1.59 6.29
CA LEU A 149 0.35 -2.99 6.76
C LEU A 149 0.14 -3.97 5.59
N LEU A 150 -0.60 -3.57 4.55
CA LEU A 150 -0.88 -4.41 3.39
C LEU A 150 0.33 -4.58 2.45
N ARG A 151 1.22 -3.59 2.39
CA ARG A 151 2.36 -3.53 1.46
C ARG A 151 3.29 -4.74 1.53
N GLY A 152 3.59 -5.25 2.73
CA GLY A 152 4.42 -6.45 2.91
C GLY A 152 3.83 -7.69 2.24
N PRO A 153 2.63 -8.12 2.67
CA PRO A 153 1.93 -9.26 2.09
C PRO A 153 1.56 -9.08 0.61
N SER A 154 1.19 -7.86 0.18
CA SER A 154 0.75 -7.57 -1.20
C SER A 154 1.87 -7.72 -2.24
N VAL A 155 3.13 -7.64 -1.82
CA VAL A 155 4.31 -7.88 -2.66
C VAL A 155 4.80 -9.32 -2.50
N SER A 156 4.87 -9.80 -1.25
CA SER A 156 5.48 -11.10 -0.94
C SER A 156 4.67 -12.28 -1.49
N LEU A 157 3.35 -12.30 -1.31
CA LEU A 157 2.51 -13.44 -1.73
C LEU A 157 2.47 -13.61 -3.25
N PRO A 158 2.30 -12.55 -4.07
CA PRO A 158 2.43 -12.69 -5.51
C PRO A 158 3.81 -13.15 -5.96
N LEU A 159 4.90 -12.69 -5.32
CA LEU A 159 6.23 -13.17 -5.64
C LEU A 159 6.39 -14.67 -5.34
N ILE A 160 5.85 -15.16 -4.23
CA ILE A 160 5.79 -16.60 -3.94
C ILE A 160 5.02 -17.32 -5.04
N ALA A 161 3.81 -16.87 -5.36
CA ALA A 161 2.96 -17.48 -6.38
C ALA A 161 3.64 -17.52 -7.76
N MET A 162 4.28 -16.43 -8.19
CA MET A 162 5.02 -16.37 -9.44
C MET A 162 6.27 -17.27 -9.41
N SER A 163 6.95 -17.40 -8.26
CA SER A 163 8.10 -18.30 -8.12
C SER A 163 7.70 -19.78 -8.27
N LEU A 164 6.48 -20.13 -7.85
CA LEU A 164 5.96 -21.50 -7.88
C LEU A 164 5.29 -21.85 -9.21
N LEU A 165 4.42 -20.97 -9.72
CA LEU A 165 3.62 -21.22 -10.91
C LEU A 165 4.27 -20.70 -12.20
N GLY A 166 5.03 -19.61 -12.13
CA GLY A 166 5.60 -18.94 -13.31
C GLY A 166 6.43 -19.87 -14.20
N PRO A 167 7.40 -20.64 -13.65
CA PRO A 167 8.16 -21.58 -14.47
C PRO A 167 7.29 -22.65 -15.13
N LEU A 168 6.30 -23.18 -14.39
CA LEU A 168 5.40 -24.22 -14.88
C LEU A 168 4.47 -23.71 -16.00
N THR A 169 3.97 -22.48 -15.89
CA THR A 169 3.11 -21.89 -16.91
C THR A 169 3.85 -21.49 -18.17
N LEU A 170 5.13 -21.11 -18.06
CA LEU A 170 5.96 -20.78 -19.21
C LEU A 170 6.18 -21.97 -20.15
N HIS A 171 6.00 -23.21 -19.68
CA HIS A 171 6.04 -24.39 -20.56
C HIS A 171 4.80 -24.52 -21.45
N PHE A 172 3.66 -23.95 -21.06
CA PHE A 172 2.39 -24.14 -21.77
C PHE A 172 2.41 -23.58 -23.21
N PRO A 173 2.91 -22.36 -23.48
CA PRO A 173 3.04 -21.88 -24.86
C PRO A 173 3.85 -22.82 -25.76
N PHE A 174 4.94 -23.41 -25.26
CA PHE A 174 5.75 -24.36 -26.01
C PHE A 174 4.99 -25.66 -26.29
N ALA A 175 4.31 -26.21 -25.27
CA ALA A 175 3.46 -27.39 -25.41
C ALA A 175 2.35 -27.16 -26.45
N ALA A 176 1.70 -26.00 -26.40
CA ALA A 176 0.65 -25.62 -27.34
C ALA A 176 1.18 -25.48 -28.78
N THR A 177 2.37 -24.90 -28.98
CA THR A 177 2.98 -24.79 -30.32
C THR A 177 3.47 -26.13 -30.87
N ALA A 178 3.72 -27.11 -30.02
CA ALA A 178 4.19 -28.45 -30.39
C ALA A 178 3.05 -29.49 -30.45
N ASP A 179 1.79 -29.05 -30.37
CA ASP A 179 0.58 -29.91 -30.38
C ASP A 179 0.61 -31.03 -29.31
N VAL A 180 1.17 -30.71 -28.14
CA VAL A 180 1.25 -31.65 -27.02
C VAL A 180 -0.12 -31.77 -26.36
N SER A 181 -0.60 -33.00 -26.18
CA SER A 181 -1.89 -33.25 -25.54
C SER A 181 -1.92 -32.76 -24.08
N ALA A 182 -3.10 -32.45 -23.55
CA ALA A 182 -3.23 -32.02 -22.16
C ALA A 182 -2.74 -33.07 -21.14
N SER A 183 -2.82 -34.36 -21.50
CA SER A 183 -2.30 -35.46 -20.67
C SER A 183 -0.77 -35.48 -20.67
N ASP A 184 -0.15 -35.36 -21.85
CA ASP A 184 1.31 -35.35 -21.98
C ASP A 184 1.93 -34.11 -21.34
N PHE A 185 1.26 -32.96 -21.47
CA PHE A 185 1.65 -31.75 -20.74
C PHE A 185 1.55 -31.95 -19.23
N GLY A 186 0.49 -32.59 -18.72
CA GLY A 186 0.35 -32.92 -17.30
C GLY A 186 1.48 -33.81 -16.79
N GLN A 187 1.88 -34.82 -17.57
CA GLN A 187 3.04 -35.67 -17.28
C GLN A 187 4.34 -34.87 -17.24
N TRP A 188 4.54 -33.96 -18.20
CA TRP A 188 5.70 -33.09 -18.25
C TRP A 188 5.77 -32.18 -17.01
N ILE A 189 4.66 -31.59 -16.59
CA ILE A 189 4.59 -30.77 -15.38
C ILE A 189 4.88 -31.60 -14.12
N GLN A 190 4.33 -32.82 -14.03
CA GLN A 190 4.58 -33.73 -12.92
C GLN A 190 6.09 -34.07 -12.80
N ALA A 191 6.73 -34.41 -13.91
CA ALA A 191 8.17 -34.67 -13.95
C ALA A 191 8.98 -33.41 -13.58
N SER A 192 8.60 -32.25 -14.10
CA SER A 192 9.26 -30.98 -13.82
C SER A 192 9.16 -30.62 -12.33
N ALA A 193 8.00 -30.79 -11.71
CA ALA A 193 7.82 -30.52 -10.28
C ALA A 193 8.73 -31.39 -9.40
N MET A 194 8.95 -32.65 -9.76
CA MET A 194 9.88 -33.54 -9.05
C MET A 194 11.34 -33.13 -9.24
N ILE A 195 11.73 -32.75 -10.47
CA ILE A 195 13.12 -32.46 -10.82
C ILE A 195 13.55 -31.07 -10.36
N VAL A 196 12.73 -30.03 -10.56
CA VAL A 196 13.09 -28.63 -10.25
C VAL A 196 12.36 -28.06 -9.03
N GLY A 197 11.63 -28.89 -8.27
CA GLY A 197 10.91 -28.45 -7.07
C GLY A 197 11.80 -27.71 -6.05
N LEU A 198 13.02 -28.20 -5.82
CA LEU A 198 13.97 -27.53 -4.92
C LEU A 198 14.38 -26.15 -5.43
N ALA A 199 14.51 -25.97 -6.74
CA ALA A 199 14.82 -24.69 -7.36
C ALA A 199 13.67 -23.69 -7.11
N HIS A 200 12.40 -24.11 -7.25
CA HIS A 200 11.25 -23.26 -6.95
C HIS A 200 11.22 -22.83 -5.47
N LEU A 201 11.48 -23.75 -4.54
CA LEU A 201 11.53 -23.43 -3.11
C LEU A 201 12.67 -22.45 -2.78
N SER A 202 13.83 -22.61 -3.41
CA SER A 202 14.92 -21.64 -3.28
C SER A 202 14.51 -20.25 -3.77
N LEU A 203 13.84 -20.18 -4.92
CA LEU A 203 13.37 -18.91 -5.51
C LEU A 203 12.31 -18.26 -4.63
N VAL A 204 11.41 -19.04 -4.02
CA VAL A 204 10.44 -18.56 -3.02
C VAL A 204 11.15 -17.88 -1.84
N ALA A 205 12.15 -18.54 -1.26
CA ALA A 205 12.89 -17.99 -0.12
C ALA A 205 13.65 -16.71 -0.50
N LEU A 206 14.25 -16.68 -1.70
CA LEU A 206 14.99 -15.53 -2.23
C LEU A 206 14.06 -14.36 -2.58
N SER A 207 12.88 -14.64 -3.12
CA SER A 207 11.81 -13.67 -3.37
C SER A 207 11.30 -13.03 -2.07
N LEU A 208 11.13 -13.81 -1.00
CA LEU A 208 10.76 -13.29 0.32
C LEU A 208 11.87 -12.45 0.96
N ARG A 209 13.13 -12.85 0.79
CA ARG A 209 14.28 -12.05 1.20
C ARG A 209 14.33 -10.73 0.45
N TYR A 210 14.11 -10.77 -0.87
CA TYR A 210 14.07 -9.58 -1.73
C TYR A 210 12.95 -8.63 -1.32
N ALA A 211 11.71 -9.13 -1.15
CA ALA A 211 10.58 -8.30 -0.73
C ALA A 211 10.85 -7.58 0.60
N ARG A 212 11.40 -8.28 1.60
CA ARG A 212 11.78 -7.68 2.89
C ARG A 212 12.84 -6.60 2.73
N ARG A 213 13.89 -6.86 1.94
CA ARG A 213 14.97 -5.88 1.71
C ARG A 213 14.50 -4.69 0.90
N LEU A 214 13.60 -4.88 -0.06
CA LEU A 214 12.99 -3.80 -0.83
C LEU A 214 12.22 -2.86 0.09
N LEU A 215 11.41 -3.39 1.01
CA LEU A 215 10.65 -2.58 1.94
C LEU A 215 11.53 -1.85 2.96
N ALA A 216 12.55 -2.52 3.47
CA ALA A 216 13.52 -1.90 4.38
C ALA A 216 14.37 -0.80 3.69
N ALA A 217 14.73 -0.99 2.42
CA ALA A 217 15.43 0.01 1.61
C ALA A 217 14.59 1.28 1.43
N GLU A 218 13.29 1.13 1.15
CA GLU A 218 12.37 2.27 1.01
C GLU A 218 12.14 3.00 2.33
N GLU A 219 12.07 2.28 3.46
CA GLU A 219 11.92 2.90 4.78
C GLU A 219 13.18 3.63 5.25
N SER A 220 14.37 3.15 4.85
CA SER A 220 15.65 3.78 5.21
C SER A 220 16.14 4.83 4.20
N GLY A 221 15.52 4.91 3.02
CA GLY A 221 16.00 5.74 1.90
C GLY A 221 17.30 5.24 1.25
N VAL A 222 17.81 4.06 1.64
CA VAL A 222 19.05 3.49 1.09
C VAL A 222 18.74 2.72 -0.19
N PRO A 223 19.33 3.08 -1.35
CA PRO A 223 19.00 2.44 -2.62
C PRO A 223 19.44 0.97 -2.64
N LEU A 224 18.54 0.09 -3.09
CA LEU A 224 18.83 -1.32 -3.32
C LEU A 224 19.46 -1.52 -4.71
N THR A 225 20.63 -2.17 -4.79
CA THR A 225 21.26 -2.50 -6.07
C THR A 225 20.50 -3.61 -6.79
N PHE A 226 19.56 -3.24 -7.66
CA PHE A 226 18.65 -4.15 -8.36
C PHE A 226 19.34 -5.35 -9.03
N HIS A 227 20.40 -5.08 -9.83
CA HIS A 227 21.11 -6.13 -10.59
C HIS A 227 21.75 -7.20 -9.70
N ARG A 228 22.28 -6.79 -8.54
CA ARG A 228 22.89 -7.71 -7.60
C ARG A 228 21.86 -8.66 -6.98
N GLU A 229 20.66 -8.17 -6.69
CA GLU A 229 19.64 -8.98 -6.02
C GLU A 229 19.03 -10.04 -6.93
N TRP A 230 18.65 -9.67 -8.17
CA TRP A 230 18.11 -10.67 -9.09
C TRP A 230 19.20 -11.63 -9.59
N GLY A 231 20.43 -11.14 -9.82
CA GLY A 231 21.55 -11.99 -10.21
C GLY A 231 21.92 -13.02 -9.14
N TYR A 232 21.94 -12.59 -7.86
CA TYR A 232 22.12 -13.51 -6.73
C TYR A 232 20.99 -14.53 -6.64
N ALA A 233 19.72 -14.08 -6.79
CA ALA A 233 18.58 -14.99 -6.74
C ALA A 233 18.66 -16.05 -7.84
N LEU A 234 18.93 -15.64 -9.08
CA LEU A 234 19.11 -16.52 -10.22
C LEU A 234 20.25 -17.52 -9.99
N GLY A 235 21.43 -17.05 -9.58
CA GLY A 235 22.60 -17.92 -9.34
C GLY A 235 22.32 -18.98 -8.28
N MET A 236 21.68 -18.60 -7.17
CA MET A 236 21.32 -19.55 -6.11
C MET A 236 20.23 -20.54 -6.56
N THR A 237 19.26 -20.11 -7.36
CA THR A 237 18.22 -21.00 -7.91
C THR A 237 18.78 -21.99 -8.93
N VAL A 238 19.71 -21.55 -9.79
CA VAL A 238 20.44 -22.45 -10.69
C VAL A 238 21.28 -23.45 -9.89
N LEU A 239 21.99 -23.00 -8.86
CA LEU A 239 22.76 -23.89 -7.99
C LEU A 239 21.85 -24.92 -7.29
N ALA A 240 20.68 -24.51 -6.81
CA ALA A 240 19.70 -25.41 -6.21
C ALA A 240 19.17 -26.46 -7.19
N SER A 241 19.04 -26.12 -8.48
CA SER A 241 18.63 -27.07 -9.53
C SER A 241 19.69 -28.15 -9.81
N CYS A 242 20.95 -27.92 -9.44
CA CYS A 242 22.01 -28.92 -9.58
C CYS A 242 21.85 -30.09 -8.59
N VAL A 243 21.17 -29.93 -7.45
CA VAL A 243 21.07 -30.99 -6.43
C VAL A 243 20.37 -32.25 -6.98
N PRO A 244 19.16 -32.15 -7.58
CA PRO A 244 18.59 -33.26 -8.35
C PRO A 244 19.24 -33.41 -9.74
N GLY A 245 19.73 -32.31 -10.33
CA GLY A 245 20.23 -32.26 -11.72
C GLY A 245 21.61 -32.90 -11.97
N VAL A 246 22.48 -33.04 -10.96
CA VAL A 246 23.75 -33.77 -11.07
C VAL A 246 23.50 -35.25 -11.39
N VAL A 247 22.33 -35.78 -11.04
CA VAL A 247 21.90 -37.15 -11.39
C VAL A 247 21.35 -37.23 -12.83
N LEU A 248 20.92 -36.11 -13.44
CA LEU A 248 20.17 -36.05 -14.72
C LEU A 248 20.87 -35.23 -15.83
N PHE A 249 22.20 -35.33 -15.96
CA PHE A 249 22.97 -34.82 -17.12
C PHE A 249 22.96 -33.29 -17.37
N ALA A 250 22.89 -32.45 -16.33
CA ALA A 250 23.01 -30.98 -16.45
C ALA A 250 21.97 -30.23 -17.30
N ILE A 251 20.96 -30.92 -17.86
CA ILE A 251 19.82 -30.29 -18.54
C ILE A 251 19.03 -29.37 -17.59
N PRO A 252 18.73 -29.76 -16.33
CA PRO A 252 17.91 -28.91 -15.45
C PRO A 252 18.55 -27.53 -15.12
N PRO A 253 19.86 -27.42 -14.82
CA PRO A 253 20.51 -26.13 -14.62
C PRO A 253 20.43 -25.17 -15.80
N ILE A 254 20.63 -25.66 -17.04
CA ILE A 254 20.58 -24.81 -18.23
C ILE A 254 19.15 -24.27 -18.43
N LEU A 255 18.14 -25.14 -18.35
CA LEU A 255 16.74 -24.71 -18.48
C LEU A 255 16.32 -23.76 -17.36
N THR A 256 16.78 -24.00 -16.13
CA THR A 256 16.53 -23.11 -14.98
C THR A 256 17.18 -21.74 -15.19
N ALA A 257 18.40 -21.70 -15.73
CA ALA A 257 19.09 -20.45 -16.03
C ALA A 257 18.35 -19.64 -17.12
N VAL A 258 17.94 -20.28 -18.21
CA VAL A 258 17.23 -19.62 -19.33
C VAL A 258 15.87 -19.08 -18.89
N THR A 259 15.07 -19.91 -18.23
CA THR A 259 13.74 -19.49 -17.73
C THR A 259 13.87 -18.40 -16.65
N GLY A 260 14.83 -18.56 -15.73
CA GLY A 260 15.09 -17.60 -14.66
C GLY A 260 15.61 -16.25 -15.17
N LEU A 261 16.37 -16.21 -16.26
CA LEU A 261 16.89 -14.96 -16.85
C LEU A 261 15.77 -14.02 -17.30
N VAL A 262 14.63 -14.57 -17.73
CA VAL A 262 13.45 -13.78 -18.10
C VAL A 262 12.58 -13.51 -16.86
N LEU A 263 12.29 -14.56 -16.09
CA LEU A 263 11.29 -14.50 -15.04
C LEU A 263 11.74 -13.68 -13.82
N VAL A 264 12.97 -13.89 -13.33
CA VAL A 264 13.44 -13.27 -12.08
C VAL A 264 13.56 -11.74 -12.21
N PRO A 265 14.18 -11.17 -13.27
CA PRO A 265 14.22 -9.72 -13.44
C PRO A 265 12.83 -9.11 -13.60
N ALA A 266 11.92 -9.78 -14.34
CA ALA A 266 10.55 -9.30 -14.53
C ALA A 266 9.79 -9.24 -13.20
N MET A 267 9.84 -10.31 -12.40
CA MET A 267 9.20 -10.36 -11.08
C MET A 267 9.74 -9.29 -10.14
N PHE A 268 11.06 -9.11 -10.08
CA PHE A 268 11.68 -8.16 -9.15
C PHE A 268 11.45 -6.71 -9.60
N SER A 269 11.43 -6.44 -10.92
CA SER A 269 11.08 -5.12 -11.47
C SER A 269 9.63 -4.76 -11.18
N TRP A 270 8.72 -5.72 -11.36
CA TRP A 270 7.31 -5.56 -11.01
C TRP A 270 7.13 -5.20 -9.54
N ALA A 271 7.82 -5.90 -8.63
CA ALA A 271 7.78 -5.61 -7.20
C ALA A 271 8.28 -4.19 -6.88
N GLN A 272 9.35 -3.72 -7.53
CA GLN A 272 9.82 -2.34 -7.35
C GLN A 272 8.79 -1.32 -7.81
N ALA A 273 8.20 -1.51 -8.99
CA ALA A 273 7.19 -0.60 -9.52
C ALA A 273 5.99 -0.51 -8.56
N VAL A 274 5.51 -1.66 -8.07
CA VAL A 274 4.42 -1.72 -7.09
C VAL A 274 4.75 -0.95 -5.81
N VAL A 275 5.93 -1.16 -5.23
CA VAL A 275 6.30 -0.50 -3.98
C VAL A 275 6.46 1.01 -4.18
N ARG A 276 7.05 1.46 -5.31
CA ARG A 276 7.16 2.89 -5.63
C ARG A 276 5.81 3.57 -5.73
N ASP A 277 4.85 2.94 -6.42
CA ASP A 277 3.48 3.47 -6.54
C ASP A 277 2.80 3.61 -5.17
N GLU A 278 2.94 2.60 -4.31
CA GLU A 278 2.38 2.63 -2.94
C GLU A 278 3.07 3.68 -2.05
N VAL A 279 4.40 3.80 -2.13
CA VAL A 279 5.18 4.83 -1.40
C VAL A 279 4.79 6.22 -1.84
N GLY A 280 4.62 6.45 -3.16
CA GLY A 280 4.17 7.74 -3.68
C GLY A 280 2.79 8.14 -3.15
N ALA A 281 1.84 7.19 -3.12
CA ALA A 281 0.50 7.43 -2.56
C ALA A 281 0.55 7.73 -1.05
N ILE A 282 1.38 7.02 -0.29
CA ILE A 282 1.59 7.28 1.15
C ILE A 282 2.24 8.64 1.39
N ALA A 283 3.29 8.98 0.63
CA ALA A 283 4.01 10.23 0.77
C ALA A 283 3.10 11.44 0.49
N ALA A 284 2.30 11.38 -0.58
CA ALA A 284 1.33 12.42 -0.90
C ALA A 284 0.29 12.60 0.22
N ALA A 285 -0.22 11.50 0.79
CA ALA A 285 -1.15 11.55 1.89
C ALA A 285 -0.53 12.07 3.19
N ARG A 286 0.71 11.70 3.50
CA ARG A 286 1.45 12.20 4.67
C ARG A 286 1.74 13.70 4.57
N ALA A 287 2.06 14.20 3.38
CA ALA A 287 2.24 15.64 3.14
C ALA A 287 0.96 16.46 3.39
N ALA A 288 -0.22 15.82 3.31
CA ALA A 288 -1.50 16.45 3.63
C ALA A 288 -1.90 16.34 5.11
N LEU A 289 -1.24 15.49 5.90
CA LEU A 289 -1.40 15.50 7.35
C LEU A 289 -0.70 16.75 7.90
N PRO A 290 -1.26 17.40 8.94
CA PRO A 290 -0.50 18.41 9.66
C PRO A 290 0.78 17.71 10.12
N LEU A 291 1.92 18.38 9.99
CA LEU A 291 3.14 17.94 10.65
C LEU A 291 2.73 17.81 12.12
N GLY A 292 2.48 16.57 12.53
CA GLY A 292 2.28 16.27 13.93
C GLY A 292 3.50 16.85 14.59
N ASP A 293 3.28 17.60 15.67
CA ASP A 293 4.36 17.98 16.54
C ASP A 293 4.89 16.69 17.19
N ASP A 294 5.61 15.89 16.40
CA ASP A 294 6.23 14.64 16.78
C ASP A 294 7.32 14.90 17.83
N GLY A 295 7.59 16.19 18.15
CA GLY A 295 8.44 16.65 19.24
C GLY A 295 7.75 16.89 20.59
N GLU A 296 6.44 17.22 20.66
CA GLU A 296 5.83 17.68 21.92
C GLU A 296 4.99 16.64 22.70
N ARG A 297 4.66 15.49 22.11
CA ARG A 297 3.93 14.42 22.85
C ARG A 297 4.74 13.71 23.92
N GLY A 298 6.04 14.01 24.05
CA GLY A 298 6.95 13.38 25.00
C GLY A 298 6.90 13.93 26.42
N GLU A 299 6.52 15.20 26.66
CA GLU A 299 6.85 15.82 27.95
C GLU A 299 5.77 16.63 28.68
N ARG A 300 4.65 17.04 28.05
CA ARG A 300 3.69 17.90 28.77
C ARG A 300 2.27 17.36 28.72
N GLY A 301 1.81 16.84 29.87
CA GLY A 301 0.41 16.58 30.17
C GLY A 301 -0.44 17.85 30.34
N GLU A 302 -0.18 18.88 29.54
CA GLU A 302 -1.01 20.07 29.44
C GLU A 302 -1.43 20.27 27.98
N PRO A 303 -2.72 20.47 27.70
CA PRO A 303 -3.17 20.81 26.36
C PRO A 303 -2.59 22.18 25.99
N ALA A 304 -1.55 22.17 25.16
CA ALA A 304 -1.05 23.39 24.53
C ALA A 304 -2.19 23.98 23.70
N MET A 305 -2.83 25.01 24.25
CA MET A 305 -3.65 25.92 23.47
C MET A 305 -2.78 26.40 22.30
N PRO A 306 -3.24 26.28 21.04
CA PRO A 306 -2.50 26.84 19.92
C PRO A 306 -2.32 28.32 20.23
N VAL A 307 -1.08 28.73 20.50
CA VAL A 307 -0.71 30.13 20.60
C VAL A 307 -1.06 30.70 19.24
N LEU A 308 -2.20 31.39 19.19
CA LEU A 308 -2.58 32.22 18.06
C LEU A 308 -1.37 33.13 17.84
N LEU A 309 -0.62 32.90 16.77
CA LEU A 309 0.41 33.81 16.29
C LEU A 309 -0.22 35.20 16.31
N ALA A 310 0.24 36.02 17.26
CA ALA A 310 -0.13 37.41 17.33
C ALA A 310 0.07 38.01 15.94
N ALA A 311 -0.90 38.82 15.51
CA ALA A 311 -0.82 39.55 14.26
C ALA A 311 0.58 40.17 14.10
N PRO A 312 1.18 40.12 12.89
CA PRO A 312 2.50 40.67 12.65
C PRO A 312 2.53 42.10 13.17
N SER A 313 3.41 42.36 14.15
CA SER A 313 3.72 43.71 14.59
C SER A 313 4.17 44.48 13.36
N GLU A 314 3.59 45.65 13.14
CA GLU A 314 3.92 46.50 12.01
C GLU A 314 5.44 46.67 11.89
N PRO A 315 6.01 46.56 10.67
CA PRO A 315 7.43 46.71 10.47
C PRO A 315 7.84 48.11 10.92
N THR A 316 8.72 48.16 11.93
CA THR A 316 9.41 49.39 12.32
C THR A 316 10.16 49.92 11.09
N PRO A 317 9.95 51.17 10.67
CA PRO A 317 10.61 51.70 9.47
C PRO A 317 12.12 51.70 9.65
N ALA A 318 12.80 51.03 8.71
CA ALA A 318 14.25 50.96 8.66
C ALA A 318 14.85 52.36 8.47
N ALA A 319 15.87 52.66 9.27
CA ALA A 319 16.69 53.85 9.12
C ALA A 319 17.39 53.88 7.74
N PRO A 320 17.59 55.05 7.14
CA PRO A 320 18.18 55.17 5.81
C PRO A 320 19.63 54.68 5.82
N SER A 321 19.90 53.64 5.03
CA SER A 321 21.23 53.11 4.73
C SER A 321 22.02 54.13 3.91
N GLU A 322 23.06 54.70 4.51
CA GLU A 322 24.06 55.50 3.79
C GLU A 322 24.70 54.68 2.67
N ALA A 323 24.72 55.28 1.48
CA ALA A 323 25.36 54.76 0.30
C ALA A 323 26.89 54.65 0.49
N ARG A 324 27.45 53.47 0.24
CA ARG A 324 28.85 53.31 -0.13
C ARG A 324 28.96 52.69 -1.51
N ALA A 325 29.13 53.58 -2.48
CA ALA A 325 29.73 53.27 -3.76
C ALA A 325 31.21 52.94 -3.53
N THR A 326 31.66 51.80 -4.03
CA THR A 326 33.06 51.61 -4.39
C THR A 326 33.15 50.72 -5.61
N LEU A 327 33.54 51.36 -6.72
CA LEU A 327 34.14 50.75 -7.89
C LEU A 327 35.36 49.90 -7.49
N ALA A 328 35.62 48.81 -8.21
CA ALA A 328 36.90 48.62 -8.92
C ALA A 328 36.91 47.29 -9.72
N THR A 329 37.19 47.45 -11.01
CA THR A 329 38.01 46.63 -11.92
C THR A 329 37.81 45.11 -12.02
#